data_AF-A0A537RUE7-F1
#
_entry.id   AF-A0A537RUE7-F1
#
_cell.length_a   1.000
_cell.length_b   1.000
_cell.length_c   1.000
_cell.angle_alpha   90.00
_cell.angle_beta   90.00
_cell.angle_gamma   90.00
#
_symmetry.space_group_name_H-M   'P 1'
#
loop_
_entity.id
_entity.type
_entity.pdbx_description
1 polymer ?
#
loop_
_entity_poly.entity_id
_entity_poly.type
_entity_poly.pdbx_seq_one_letter_code
_entity_poly.pdbx_strand_id
1 'polypeptide(L)'
;MPGNDARAARGASAVQHCLSPASFWQPDDIVPSAWHQHAPFAFWLTEALRPGIFVELGAHNGFSYLAFCQAVQRLGATTKCYAVDTWRGDEHAGFYGEEVFAKLNELHERRYSGFSRLIRSTFDEALAHFGDGTVDLLHIDGRHRYEDV
;
A
#
# COMPACT_ATOMS: atom_id res chain seq x y z
N MET A 1 32.40 -45.70 2.56
CA MET A 1 32.54 -44.23 2.52
C MET A 1 31.15 -43.62 2.29
N PRO A 2 30.44 -43.15 3.32
CA PRO A 2 29.26 -42.31 3.13
C PRO A 2 29.65 -40.85 3.35
N GLY A 3 29.27 -39.97 2.44
CA GLY A 3 29.43 -38.54 2.66
C GLY A 3 29.33 -37.72 1.38
N ASN A 4 28.10 -37.35 0.99
CA ASN A 4 27.90 -36.06 0.33
C ASN A 4 26.48 -35.49 0.35
N ASP A 5 25.51 -36.09 1.04
CA ASP A 5 24.11 -35.62 0.97
C ASP A 5 23.76 -34.46 1.92
N ALA A 6 24.74 -33.84 2.58
CA ALA A 6 24.49 -32.75 3.52
C ALA A 6 24.70 -31.33 2.95
N ARG A 7 25.05 -31.17 1.66
CA ARG A 7 25.44 -29.87 1.09
C ARG A 7 24.45 -29.19 0.14
N ALA A 8 23.33 -29.82 -0.20
CA ALA A 8 22.37 -29.25 -1.17
C ALA A 8 21.35 -28.25 -0.57
N ALA A 9 21.25 -28.12 0.77
CA ALA A 9 20.16 -27.38 1.42
C ALA A 9 20.55 -26.02 2.03
N ARG A 10 21.58 -25.33 1.53
CA ARG A 10 22.05 -24.03 2.09
C ARG A 10 22.22 -22.93 1.04
N GLY A 11 21.24 -22.75 0.14
CA GLY A 11 21.39 -21.83 -0.98
C GLY A 11 20.14 -21.06 -1.46
N ALA A 12 18.99 -21.16 -0.79
CA ALA A 12 17.93 -20.18 -1.06
C ALA A 12 18.39 -18.85 -0.47
N SER A 13 18.75 -17.90 -1.33
CA SER A 13 19.02 -16.52 -0.93
C SER A 13 17.86 -16.01 -0.07
N ALA A 14 18.13 -15.25 0.99
CA ALA A 14 17.08 -14.64 1.81
C ALA A 14 16.04 -13.88 0.95
N VAL A 15 16.50 -13.34 -0.18
CA VAL A 15 15.67 -12.63 -1.18
C VAL A 15 14.65 -13.55 -1.86
N GLN A 16 14.93 -14.84 -1.98
CA GLN A 16 14.06 -15.80 -2.68
C GLN A 16 12.75 -16.07 -1.93
N HIS A 17 12.72 -15.83 -0.61
CA HIS A 17 11.49 -15.87 0.20
C HIS A 17 10.70 -14.55 0.13
N CYS A 18 11.33 -13.47 -0.34
CA CYS A 18 10.74 -12.14 -0.45
C CYS A 18 10.34 -11.78 -1.90
N LEU A 19 10.30 -12.79 -2.79
CA LEU A 19 9.89 -12.64 -4.18
C LEU A 19 8.86 -13.70 -4.53
N SER A 20 7.89 -13.32 -5.34
CA SER A 20 6.87 -14.19 -5.90
C SER A 20 6.49 -13.73 -7.30
N PRO A 21 5.67 -14.48 -8.06
CA PRO A 21 5.15 -13.99 -9.34
C PRO A 21 4.47 -12.61 -9.23
N ALA A 22 3.84 -12.30 -8.08
CA ALA A 22 3.23 -10.99 -7.83
C ALA A 22 4.25 -9.84 -7.82
N SER A 23 5.48 -10.08 -7.35
CA SER A 23 6.56 -9.08 -7.36
C SER A 23 6.89 -8.54 -8.76
N PHE A 24 6.55 -9.29 -9.82
CA PHE A 24 6.87 -8.93 -11.20
C PHE A 24 5.70 -8.29 -11.96
N TRP A 25 4.58 -8.02 -11.29
CA TRP A 25 3.49 -7.28 -11.91
C TRP A 25 3.90 -5.84 -12.22
N GLN A 26 3.31 -5.29 -13.29
CA GLN A 26 3.43 -3.88 -13.61
C GLN A 26 2.28 -3.11 -12.94
N PRO A 27 2.56 -1.96 -12.29
CA PRO A 27 1.51 -1.08 -11.80
C PRO A 27 0.64 -0.58 -12.96
N ASP A 28 -0.68 -0.61 -12.77
CA ASP A 28 -1.65 -0.18 -13.78
C ASP A 28 -1.74 1.36 -13.86
N ASP A 29 -1.45 2.05 -12.75
CA ASP A 29 -1.47 3.50 -12.63
C ASP A 29 -0.08 4.04 -12.28
N ILE A 30 0.53 4.79 -13.20
CA ILE A 30 1.81 5.45 -13.00
C ILE A 30 1.55 6.94 -12.76
N VAL A 31 1.67 7.36 -11.51
CA VAL A 31 1.49 8.75 -11.05
C VAL A 31 2.75 9.22 -10.32
N PRO A 32 3.03 10.53 -10.24
CA PRO A 32 4.25 11.03 -9.60
C PRO A 32 4.37 10.54 -8.15
N SER A 33 5.46 9.84 -7.85
CA SER A 33 5.70 9.20 -6.55
C SER A 33 7.17 8.84 -6.36
N ALA A 34 7.64 8.78 -5.11
CA ALA A 34 8.92 8.16 -4.76
C ALA A 34 8.82 6.63 -4.69
N TRP A 35 7.61 6.08 -4.64
CA TRP A 35 7.34 4.66 -4.39
C TRP A 35 7.43 3.74 -5.61
N HIS A 36 7.79 4.26 -6.79
CA HIS A 36 7.82 3.49 -8.04
C HIS A 36 8.62 2.18 -7.94
N GLN A 37 9.79 2.21 -7.31
CA GLN A 37 10.67 1.05 -7.18
C GLN A 37 10.20 0.06 -6.10
N HIS A 38 9.16 0.42 -5.33
CA HIS A 38 8.61 -0.37 -4.23
C HIS A 38 7.28 -1.05 -4.58
N ALA A 39 6.71 -0.83 -5.78
CA ALA A 39 5.52 -1.56 -6.20
C ALA A 39 5.68 -3.10 -6.15
N PRO A 40 6.81 -3.70 -6.57
CA PRO A 40 7.08 -5.13 -6.37
C PRO A 40 6.90 -5.60 -4.92
N PHE A 41 7.29 -4.75 -3.96
CA PHE A 41 7.17 -5.04 -2.54
C PHE A 41 5.72 -4.99 -2.08
N ALA A 42 4.93 -3.99 -2.48
CA ALA A 42 3.49 -3.94 -2.18
C ALA A 42 2.75 -5.18 -2.71
N PHE A 43 3.06 -5.59 -3.94
CA PHE A 43 2.43 -6.77 -4.55
C PHE A 43 2.75 -8.06 -3.80
N TRP A 44 4.03 -8.27 -3.51
CA TRP A 44 4.47 -9.43 -2.73
C TRP A 44 3.88 -9.43 -1.32
N LEU A 45 3.91 -8.28 -0.63
CA LEU A 45 3.45 -8.18 0.75
C LEU A 45 1.96 -8.48 0.86
N THR A 46 1.16 -7.98 -0.09
CA THR A 46 -0.28 -8.28 -0.16
C THR A 46 -0.55 -9.76 -0.37
N GLU A 47 0.24 -10.42 -1.23
CA GLU A 47 0.11 -11.86 -1.47
C GLU A 47 0.50 -12.69 -0.25
N ALA A 48 1.60 -12.33 0.42
CA ALA A 48 2.12 -13.04 1.57
C ALA A 48 1.22 -12.88 2.80
N LEU A 49 0.72 -11.67 3.05
CA LEU A 49 -0.05 -11.34 4.26
C LEU A 49 -1.55 -11.58 4.11
N ARG A 50 -2.13 -11.34 2.92
CA ARG A 50 -3.59 -11.38 2.68
C ARG A 50 -4.39 -10.65 3.78
N PRO A 51 -4.10 -9.36 4.06
CA PRO A 51 -4.70 -8.65 5.21
C PRO A 51 -6.23 -8.59 5.08
N GLY A 52 -6.97 -8.68 6.18
CA GLY A 52 -8.40 -8.41 6.21
C GLY A 52 -8.69 -6.91 6.07
N ILE A 53 -7.91 -6.08 6.77
CA ILE A 53 -7.95 -4.62 6.69
C ILE A 53 -6.55 -4.08 6.41
N PHE A 54 -6.43 -3.29 5.33
CA PHE A 54 -5.26 -2.52 4.96
C PHE A 54 -5.56 -1.03 5.10
N VAL A 55 -4.69 -0.30 5.80
CA VAL A 55 -4.76 1.16 5.95
C VAL A 55 -3.45 1.79 5.49
N GLU A 56 -3.54 2.82 4.67
CA GLU A 56 -2.44 3.71 4.32
C GLU A 56 -2.67 5.11 4.90
N LEU A 57 -1.66 5.65 5.57
CA LEU A 57 -1.64 7.01 6.09
C LEU A 57 -0.73 7.87 5.20
N GLY A 58 -1.27 8.90 4.57
CA GLY A 58 -0.52 9.83 3.71
C GLY A 58 -0.44 9.39 2.25
N ALA A 59 -1.58 9.17 1.59
CA ALA A 59 -1.61 8.63 0.24
C ALA A 59 -1.19 9.63 -0.87
N HIS A 60 -1.32 10.93 -0.67
CA HIS A 60 -0.95 11.95 -1.66
C HIS A 60 -1.52 11.67 -3.08
N ASN A 61 -0.68 11.42 -4.09
CA ASN A 61 -1.11 11.04 -5.46
C ASN A 61 -1.61 9.59 -5.57
N GLY A 62 -1.42 8.77 -4.53
CA GLY A 62 -1.99 7.43 -4.36
C GLY A 62 -1.22 6.28 -4.99
N PHE A 63 0.03 6.47 -5.45
CA PHE A 63 0.75 5.40 -6.16
C PHE A 63 0.90 4.10 -5.33
N SER A 64 1.40 4.21 -4.09
CA SER A 64 1.56 3.10 -3.15
C SER A 64 0.22 2.46 -2.86
N TYR A 65 -0.79 3.26 -2.46
CA TYR A 65 -2.15 2.79 -2.24
C TYR A 65 -2.76 2.01 -3.42
N LEU A 66 -2.64 2.55 -4.64
CA LEU A 66 -3.19 1.93 -5.84
C LEU A 66 -2.47 0.62 -6.16
N ALA A 67 -1.16 0.51 -5.91
CA ALA A 67 -0.43 -0.75 -6.05
C ALA A 67 -0.95 -1.83 -5.07
N PHE A 68 -1.21 -1.48 -3.81
CA PHE A 68 -1.85 -2.40 -2.86
C PHE A 68 -3.26 -2.81 -3.33
N CYS A 69 -4.09 -1.84 -3.74
CA CYS A 69 -5.44 -2.12 -4.26
C CYS A 69 -5.41 -3.03 -5.50
N GLN A 70 -4.46 -2.80 -6.42
CA GLN A 70 -4.25 -3.64 -7.59
C GLN A 70 -3.91 -5.07 -7.19
N ALA A 71 -3.02 -5.27 -6.21
CA ALA A 71 -2.72 -6.61 -5.73
C ALA A 71 -3.94 -7.29 -5.10
N VAL A 72 -4.68 -6.60 -4.23
CA VAL A 72 -5.91 -7.12 -3.62
C VAL A 72 -6.89 -7.61 -4.70
N GLN A 73 -7.12 -6.79 -5.73
CA GLN A 73 -8.01 -7.11 -6.84
C GLN A 73 -7.51 -8.31 -7.65
N ARG A 74 -6.24 -8.32 -8.09
CA ARG A 74 -5.68 -9.40 -8.90
C ARG A 74 -5.59 -10.73 -8.16
N LEU A 75 -5.37 -10.68 -6.84
CA LEU A 75 -5.29 -11.85 -5.97
C LEU A 75 -6.67 -12.37 -5.54
N GLY A 76 -7.76 -11.62 -5.79
CA GLY A 76 -9.10 -11.94 -5.32
C GLY A 76 -9.20 -11.97 -3.79
N ALA A 77 -8.41 -11.15 -3.09
CA ALA A 77 -8.43 -11.09 -1.63
C ALA A 77 -9.69 -10.37 -1.13
N THR A 78 -10.21 -10.76 0.03
CA THR A 78 -11.34 -10.09 0.70
C THR A 78 -10.92 -8.88 1.53
N THR A 79 -9.76 -8.31 1.24
CA THR A 79 -9.16 -7.17 1.93
C THR A 79 -10.02 -5.92 1.75
N LYS A 80 -10.27 -5.21 2.84
CA LYS A 80 -10.80 -3.83 2.81
C LYS A 80 -9.63 -2.85 2.85
N CYS A 81 -9.62 -1.88 1.94
CA CYS A 81 -8.54 -0.90 1.83
C CYS A 81 -9.03 0.50 2.21
N TYR A 82 -8.19 1.24 2.94
CA TYR A 82 -8.45 2.61 3.32
C TYR A 82 -7.21 3.48 3.12
N ALA A 83 -7.34 4.57 2.38
CA ALA A 83 -6.33 5.62 2.33
C ALA A 83 -6.83 6.81 3.15
N VAL A 84 -6.03 7.26 4.12
CA VAL A 84 -6.31 8.43 4.94
C VAL A 84 -5.32 9.51 4.59
N ASP A 85 -5.82 10.68 4.23
CA ASP A 85 -5.04 11.89 4.00
C ASP A 85 -6.00 13.09 4.10
N THR A 86 -5.48 14.29 4.33
CA THR A 86 -6.30 15.50 4.26
C THR A 86 -6.54 15.92 2.81
N TRP A 87 -5.58 15.65 1.92
CA TRP A 87 -5.48 16.21 0.56
C TRP A 87 -5.67 17.73 0.51
N ARG A 88 -5.33 18.46 1.59
CA ARG A 88 -5.50 19.92 1.67
C ARG A 88 -4.20 20.70 1.41
N GLY A 89 -3.07 20.01 1.24
CA GLY A 89 -1.75 20.65 1.23
C GLY A 89 -1.39 21.24 2.60
N ASP A 90 -0.12 21.54 2.83
CA ASP A 90 0.33 22.33 3.99
C ASP A 90 0.77 23.71 3.48
N GLU A 91 0.60 24.76 4.30
CA GLU A 91 1.02 26.14 4.04
C GLU A 91 2.44 26.26 3.46
N HIS A 92 3.34 25.33 3.75
CA HIS A 92 4.74 25.33 3.29
C HIS A 92 5.02 24.48 2.04
N ALA A 93 4.08 23.65 1.56
CA ALA A 93 4.36 22.68 0.49
C ALA A 93 3.89 23.10 -0.90
N GLY A 94 3.24 24.25 -1.03
CA GLY A 94 2.48 24.60 -2.23
C GLY A 94 1.16 23.83 -2.26
N PHE A 95 0.08 24.50 -2.64
CA PHE A 95 -1.24 23.90 -2.75
C PHE A 95 -1.17 22.64 -3.64
N TYR A 96 -1.19 21.45 -3.05
CA TYR A 96 -1.77 20.31 -3.74
C TYR A 96 -3.26 20.64 -3.84
N GLY A 97 -3.65 21.23 -4.97
CA GLY A 97 -5.03 21.60 -5.21
C GLY A 97 -5.91 20.36 -5.17
N GLU A 98 -7.22 20.57 -4.95
CA GLU A 98 -8.28 19.56 -5.07
C GLU A 98 -8.12 18.64 -6.30
N GLU A 99 -7.43 19.09 -7.34
CA GLU A 99 -7.02 18.32 -8.51
C GLU A 99 -6.30 17.00 -8.19
N VAL A 100 -5.43 16.95 -7.16
CA VAL A 100 -4.74 15.70 -6.76
C VAL A 100 -5.76 14.69 -6.28
N PHE A 101 -6.61 15.09 -5.33
CA PHE A 101 -7.68 14.24 -4.83
C PHE A 101 -8.65 13.86 -5.93
N ALA A 102 -9.08 14.81 -6.76
CA ALA A 102 -10.04 14.57 -7.84
C ALA A 102 -9.53 13.53 -8.85
N LYS A 103 -8.28 13.63 -9.28
CA LYS A 103 -7.65 12.66 -10.19
C LYS A 103 -7.53 11.28 -9.56
N LEU A 104 -7.04 11.21 -8.31
CA LEU A 104 -6.93 9.96 -7.58
C LEU A 104 -8.31 9.31 -7.38
N ASN A 105 -9.30 10.09 -6.94
CA ASN A 105 -10.66 9.63 -6.70
C ASN A 105 -11.31 9.12 -7.98
N GLU A 106 -11.12 9.79 -9.12
CA GLU A 106 -11.64 9.31 -10.40
C GLU A 106 -11.02 7.95 -10.81
N LEU A 107 -9.71 7.80 -10.68
CA LEU A 107 -9.01 6.53 -10.96
C LEU A 107 -9.50 5.41 -10.02
N HIS A 108 -9.55 5.73 -8.73
CA HIS A 108 -9.94 4.83 -7.65
C HIS A 108 -11.39 4.36 -7.79
N GLU A 109 -12.34 5.27 -7.99
CA GLU A 109 -13.77 4.94 -8.06
C GLU A 109 -14.10 3.97 -9.19
N ARG A 110 -13.40 4.10 -10.32
CA ARG A 110 -13.59 3.23 -11.48
C ARG A 110 -13.13 1.78 -11.24
N ARG A 111 -12.13 1.55 -10.38
CA ARG A 111 -11.47 0.24 -10.26
C ARG A 111 -11.64 -0.43 -8.90
N TYR A 112 -11.69 0.34 -7.81
CA TYR A 112 -11.46 -0.17 -6.46
C TYR A 112 -12.59 0.17 -5.47
N SER A 113 -13.60 0.97 -5.86
CA SER A 113 -14.74 1.36 -5.03
C SER A 113 -15.54 0.18 -4.43
N GLY A 114 -15.41 -1.04 -4.97
CA GLY A 114 -16.04 -2.23 -4.41
C GLY A 114 -15.51 -2.63 -3.01
N PHE A 115 -14.24 -2.34 -2.70
CA PHE A 115 -13.58 -2.78 -1.47
C PHE A 115 -12.68 -1.72 -0.81
N SER A 116 -12.50 -0.58 -1.46
CA SER A 116 -11.54 0.45 -1.09
C SER A 116 -12.22 1.80 -0.85
N ARG A 117 -11.71 2.61 0.09
CA ARG A 117 -12.24 3.96 0.40
C ARG A 117 -11.11 4.98 0.55
N LEU A 118 -11.33 6.19 0.05
CA LEU A 118 -10.49 7.37 0.34
C LEU A 118 -11.16 8.16 1.47
N ILE A 119 -10.47 8.39 2.58
CA ILE A 119 -10.98 9.06 3.78
C ILE A 119 -10.28 10.41 3.92
N ARG A 120 -11.00 11.50 3.61
CA ARG A 120 -10.49 12.87 3.73
C ARG A 120 -10.56 13.35 5.18
N SER A 121 -9.54 13.05 5.96
CA SER A 121 -9.44 13.45 7.38
C SER A 121 -7.99 13.53 7.85
N THR A 122 -7.77 14.03 9.06
CA THR A 122 -6.52 13.79 9.79
C THR A 122 -6.42 12.33 10.24
N PHE A 123 -5.23 11.90 10.68
CA PHE A 123 -5.01 10.55 11.19
C PHE A 123 -5.73 10.33 12.53
N ASP A 124 -5.72 11.33 13.41
CA ASP A 124 -6.46 11.31 14.69
C ASP A 124 -7.97 11.13 14.49
N GLU A 125 -8.56 11.86 13.53
CA GLU A 125 -9.98 11.72 13.21
C GLU A 125 -10.31 10.34 12.63
N ALA A 126 -9.41 9.77 11.83
CA ALA A 126 -9.62 8.46 11.22
C ALA A 126 -9.55 7.31 12.23
N LEU A 127 -8.87 7.49 13.37
CA LEU A 127 -8.76 6.49 14.42
C LEU A 127 -10.13 5.96 14.87
N ALA A 128 -11.13 6.84 14.98
CA ALA A 128 -12.49 6.48 15.38
C ALA A 128 -13.21 5.53 14.39
N HIS A 129 -12.68 5.35 13.17
CA HIS A 129 -13.23 4.42 12.18
C HIS A 129 -12.73 2.98 12.33
N PHE A 130 -11.67 2.75 13.12
CA PHE A 130 -11.04 1.44 13.26
C PHE A 130 -11.06 0.97 14.71
N GLY A 131 -11.50 -0.26 14.95
CA GLY A 131 -11.41 -0.86 16.28
C GLY A 131 -9.97 -1.27 16.64
N ASP A 132 -9.67 -1.34 17.92
CA ASP A 132 -8.37 -1.78 18.42
C ASP A 132 -7.97 -3.16 17.86
N GLY A 133 -6.76 -3.25 17.31
CA GLY A 133 -6.20 -4.50 16.77
C GLY A 133 -6.88 -5.02 15.50
N THR A 134 -7.70 -4.20 14.83
CA THR A 134 -8.42 -4.63 13.61
C THR A 134 -7.66 -4.39 12.31
N VAL A 135 -6.66 -3.50 12.30
CA VAL A 135 -5.82 -3.22 11.13
C VAL A 135 -4.73 -4.29 11.03
N ASP A 136 -4.78 -5.10 9.97
CA ASP A 136 -3.80 -6.19 9.73
C ASP A 136 -2.53 -5.69 9.05
N LEU A 137 -2.65 -4.65 8.21
CA LEU A 137 -1.53 -3.99 7.56
C LEU A 137 -1.70 -2.47 7.64
N LEU A 138 -0.75 -1.81 8.28
CA LEU A 138 -0.63 -0.35 8.32
C LEU A 138 0.58 0.08 7.51
N HIS A 139 0.35 0.87 6.46
CA HIS A 139 1.40 1.52 5.68
C HIS A 139 1.45 3.00 6.03
N ILE A 140 2.62 3.46 6.51
CA ILE A 140 2.83 4.84 6.93
C ILE A 140 3.69 5.52 5.85
N ASP A 141 3.04 6.31 5.01
CA ASP A 141 3.64 7.05 3.88
C ASP A 141 3.44 8.58 4.04
N GLY A 142 3.11 9.01 5.26
CA GLY A 142 2.94 10.40 5.65
C GLY A 142 4.27 11.16 5.80
N ARG A 143 4.20 12.49 5.85
CA ARG A 143 5.40 13.33 6.03
C ARG A 143 6.06 13.07 7.38
N HIS A 144 7.40 13.05 7.35
CA HIS A 144 8.27 12.60 8.44
C HIS A 144 8.40 13.58 9.62
N ARG A 145 7.30 14.09 10.19
CA ARG A 145 7.31 14.72 11.53
C ARG A 145 6.66 13.77 12.52
N TYR A 146 7.25 13.68 13.71
CA TYR A 146 6.77 12.80 14.78
C TYR A 146 5.32 13.08 15.20
N GLU A 147 4.86 14.32 14.98
CA GLU A 147 3.49 14.76 15.31
C GLU A 147 2.46 14.34 14.24
N ASP A 148 2.92 13.91 13.06
CA ASP A 148 2.08 13.52 11.92
C ASP A 148 2.05 11.99 11.72
N VAL A 149 2.55 11.17 12.66
CA VAL A 149 2.63 9.69 12.57
C VAL A 149 2.06 8.97 13.78
#